data_AF-A0A973S2Y5-F1
#
_entry.id   AF-A0A973S2Y5-F1
#
_cell.length_a   1.000
_cell.length_b   1.000
_cell.length_c   1.000
_cell.angle_alpha   90.00
_cell.angle_beta   90.00
_cell.angle_gamma   90.00
#
_symmetry.space_group_name_H-M   'P 1'
#
loop_
_entity.id
_entity.type
_entity.pdbx_description
1 polymer ?
#
loop_
_entity_poly.entity_id
_entity_poly.type
_entity_poly.pdbx_seq_one_letter_code
_entity_poly.pdbx_strand_id
1 'polypeptide(L)' 'LIRFGSRLDVYLPVGTKALVSEGQIAIAGETILADLAGDDPSRAYRAN' A
#
# COMPACT_ATOMS: atom_id res chain seq x y z
N LEU A 1 -16.19 2.39 -9.57
CA LEU A 1 -16.77 2.60 -8.22
C LEU A 1 -16.69 1.29 -7.47
N ILE A 2 -15.88 1.21 -6.41
CA ILE A 2 -15.90 0.07 -5.49
C ILE A 2 -17.16 0.16 -4.61
N ARG A 3 -17.86 -0.96 -4.46
CA ARG A 3 -19.08 -1.05 -3.62
C ARG A 3 -18.69 -1.48 -2.22
N PHE A 4 -19.59 -1.28 -1.25
CA PHE A 4 -19.41 -1.83 0.09
C PHE A 4 -19.25 -3.37 0.02
N GLY A 5 -18.27 -3.91 0.73
CA GLY A 5 -17.93 -5.34 0.69
C GLY A 5 -17.12 -5.79 -0.53
N SER A 6 -16.76 -4.88 -1.45
CA SER A 6 -15.84 -5.22 -2.54
C SER A 6 -14.43 -5.47 -1.99
N ARG A 7 -13.82 -6.60 -2.40
CA ARG A 7 -12.42 -6.91 -2.15
C ARG A 7 -11.57 -6.32 -3.27
N LEU A 8 -10.43 -5.72 -2.90
CA LEU A 8 -9.41 -5.24 -3.82
C LEU A 8 -8.13 -6.02 -3.55
N ASP A 9 -7.66 -6.77 -4.53
CA ASP A 9 -6.33 -7.39 -4.51
C ASP A 9 -5.36 -6.53 -5.33
N VAL A 10 -4.17 -6.29 -4.79
CA VAL A 10 -3.12 -5.47 -5.42
C VAL A 10 -1.91 -6.35 -5.67
N TYR A 11 -1.52 -6.47 -6.94
CA TYR A 11 -0.36 -7.26 -7.36
C TYR A 11 0.81 -6.32 -7.60
N LEU A 12 1.97 -6.66 -7.02
CA LEU A 12 3.20 -5.89 -7.15
C LEU A 12 4.29 -6.75 -7.79
N PRO A 13 5.28 -6.14 -8.46
CA PRO A 13 6.48 -6.84 -8.90
C PRO A 13 7.14 -7.62 -7.75
N VAL A 14 7.78 -8.73 -8.09
CA VAL A 14 8.50 -9.54 -7.10
C VAL A 14 9.60 -8.70 -6.44
N GLY A 15 9.66 -8.75 -5.11
CA GLY A 15 10.63 -7.99 -4.31
C GLY A 15 10.18 -6.58 -3.94
N THR A 16 9.05 -6.09 -4.47
CA THR A 16 8.48 -4.81 -4.02
C THR A 16 8.05 -4.90 -2.56
N LYS A 17 8.52 -3.95 -1.75
CA LYS A 17 8.13 -3.84 -0.34
C LYS A 17 6.79 -3.11 -0.22
N ALA A 18 5.86 -3.70 0.52
CA ALA A 18 4.63 -3.01 0.92
C ALA A 18 4.96 -1.88 1.92
N LEU A 19 4.35 -0.71 1.69
CA LEU A 19 4.47 0.49 2.54
C LEU A 19 3.20 0.72 3.36
N VAL A 20 2.60 -0.36 3.84
CA VAL A 20 1.40 -0.36 4.71
C VAL A 20 1.49 -1.49 5.72
N SER A 21 0.76 -1.34 6.83
CA SER A 21 0.60 -2.38 7.86
C SER A 21 -0.74 -3.08 7.78
N GLU A 22 -0.79 -4.30 8.28
CA GLU A 22 -2.07 -4.96 8.58
C GLU A 22 -2.89 -4.13 9.58
N GLY A 23 -4.20 -4.06 9.35
CA GLY A 23 -5.13 -3.25 10.15
C GLY A 23 -5.07 -1.74 9.88
N GLN A 24 -4.14 -1.26 9.05
CA GLN A 24 -4.13 0.14 8.62
C GLN A 24 -5.35 0.44 7.74
N ILE A 25 -5.97 1.60 7.95
CA ILE A 25 -7.00 2.11 7.04
C ILE A 25 -6.32 2.66 5.78
N ALA A 26 -6.70 2.13 4.62
CA ALA A 26 -6.27 2.65 3.32
C ALA A 26 -7.32 3.61 2.75
N ILE A 27 -6.90 4.82 2.39
CA ILE A 27 -7.70 5.84 1.71
C ILE A 27 -7.35 5.83 0.22
N ALA A 28 -8.38 5.69 -0.62
CA ALA A 28 -8.20 5.61 -2.07
C ALA A 28 -7.57 6.89 -2.63
N GLY A 29 -6.52 6.73 -3.44
CA GLY A 29 -5.78 7.85 -4.03
C GLY A 29 -4.77 8.52 -3.11
N GLU A 30 -4.75 8.19 -1.82
CA GLU A 30 -3.86 8.82 -0.83
C GLU A 30 -2.87 7.82 -0.21
N THR A 31 -3.35 6.62 0.15
CA THR A 31 -2.50 5.62 0.77
C THR A 31 -1.54 5.02 -0.25
N ILE A 32 -0.26 5.26 -0.03
CA ILE A 32 0.82 4.67 -0.82
C ILE A 32 0.99 3.21 -0.39
N LEU A 33 0.72 2.27 -1.29
CA LEU A 33 0.86 0.84 -1.02
C LEU A 33 2.29 0.33 -1.23
N ALA A 34 3.03 0.94 -2.15
CA ALA A 34 4.41 0.60 -2.46
C ALA A 34 5.09 1.76 -3.21
N ASP A 35 6.41 1.81 -3.13
CA ASP A 35 7.26 2.59 -4.02
C ASP A 35 7.93 1.62 -5.01
N LEU A 36 7.71 1.86 -6.31
CA LEU A 36 8.25 1.03 -7.38
C LEU A 36 9.59 1.55 -7.92
N ALA A 37 9.90 2.82 -7.69
CA ALA A 37 11.21 3.39 -8.02
C ALA A 37 12.25 3.00 -6.97
N GLY A 38 11.82 2.91 -5.70
CA GLY A 38 12.68 2.53 -4.58
C GLY A 38 13.77 3.55 -4.29
N ASP A 39 13.58 4.79 -4.74
CA ASP A 39 14.55 5.88 -4.68
C ASP A 39 14.35 6.78 -3.45
N ASP A 40 13.24 6.62 -2.72
CA ASP A 40 12.99 7.32 -1.46
C ASP A 40 13.14 6.40 -0.23
N PRO A 41 14.34 6.33 0.38
CA PRO A 41 14.57 5.53 1.57
C PRO A 41 13.89 6.11 2.82
N SER A 42 13.39 7.34 2.77
CA SER A 42 12.70 7.99 3.90
C SER A 42 11.22 7.57 4.00
N ARG A 43 10.69 6.94 2.95
CA ARG A 43 9.28 6.52 2.87
C ARG A 43 9.02 5.34 3.81
N ALA A 44 8.55 5.67 5.00
CA ALA A 44 8.22 4.71 6.04
C ALA A 44 6.70 4.55 6.21
N TYR A 45 6.30 3.40 6.72
CA TYR A 45 4.96 3.15 7.22
C TYR A 45 5.05 2.78 8.70
N ARG A 46 3.98 3.05 9.45
CA ARG A 46 3.94 2.70 10.88
C ARG A 46 3.57 1.24 11.02
N ALA A 47 4.49 0.42 11.52
CA ALA A 47 4.20 -0.92 12.00
C ALA A 47 3.51 -0.83 13.38
N ASN A 48 2.42 -1.58 13.56
CA ASN A 48 1.78 -1.79 14.86
C ASN A 48 2.53 -2.86 15.66
#